data_AF-A0A9W6ZWN4-F1
#
_entry.id   AF-A0A9W6ZWN4-F1
#
_cell.length_a   1.000
_cell.length_b   1.000
_cell.length_c   1.000
_cell.angle_alpha   90.00
_cell.angle_beta   90.00
_cell.angle_gamma   90.00
#
_symmetry.space_group_name_H-M   'P 1'
#
loop_
_entity.id
_entity.type
_entity.pdbx_description
1 polymer ?
#
loop_
_entity_poly.entity_id
_entity_poly.type
_entity_poly.pdbx_seq_one_letter_code
_entity_poly.pdbx_strand_id
1 'polypeptide(L)'
;MAKKKRTSAPQTSNSPAIDERVKSCLDSQATLPPTPVTSLLTTSHVVTIAKFFTRQECAQLAQVIDSAPELSTTKQKRTAEYTYRHNDRLQFESPSIASLICSRLKRHPSVSDLLEFMKTTSTDIDVNPNIRLYRYLPSMQFGPHYDESTQTSNGKTTRWTVLIYLNSLERGGETNFFLNGDATNTSAQNLLSVPPVEGTILLHLHGDDCLLHEGAEVTAGVKYLFRTDLCF
;
A
#
# COMPACT_ATOMS: atom_id res chain seq x y z
N MET A 1 -0.14 26.41 27.69
CA MET A 1 0.10 24.97 27.40
C MET A 1 -1.24 24.28 27.21
N ALA A 2 -1.69 24.10 25.97
CA ALA A 2 -2.96 23.43 25.68
C ALA A 2 -2.71 21.93 25.47
N LYS A 3 -3.38 21.09 26.27
CA LYS A 3 -3.31 19.62 26.18
C LYS A 3 -3.85 19.17 24.81
N LYS A 4 -3.00 18.48 24.03
CA LYS A 4 -3.37 17.77 22.79
C LYS A 4 -4.53 16.81 23.10
N LYS A 5 -5.71 17.07 22.53
CA LYS A 5 -6.79 16.08 22.44
C LYS A 5 -6.40 15.08 21.35
N ARG A 6 -5.95 13.89 21.75
CA ARG A 6 -5.84 12.73 20.84
C ARG A 6 -7.25 12.39 20.33
N THR A 7 -7.52 12.64 19.06
CA THR A 7 -8.66 12.07 18.36
C THR A 7 -8.34 10.61 18.01
N SER A 8 -9.33 9.73 18.18
CA SER A 8 -9.20 8.28 18.09
C SER A 8 -8.70 7.82 16.71
N ALA A 9 -7.68 6.96 16.71
CA ALA A 9 -7.29 6.20 15.53
C ALA A 9 -8.52 5.44 14.98
N PRO A 10 -8.65 5.26 13.65
CA PRO A 10 -9.70 4.42 13.08
C PRO A 10 -9.64 3.05 13.75
N GLN A 11 -10.77 2.60 14.30
CA GLN A 11 -10.86 1.35 15.04
C GLN A 11 -10.43 0.19 14.12
N THR A 12 -9.40 -0.53 14.53
CA THR A 12 -9.08 -1.85 13.97
C THR A 12 -10.27 -2.75 14.25
N SER A 13 -11.00 -3.15 13.20
CA SER A 13 -11.96 -4.23 13.35
C SER A 13 -11.16 -5.52 13.45
N ASN A 14 -11.00 -6.05 14.67
CA ASN A 14 -10.62 -7.46 14.85
C ASN A 14 -11.83 -8.30 14.44
N SER A 15 -12.14 -8.37 13.14
CA SER A 15 -13.15 -9.27 12.59
C SER A 15 -12.43 -10.52 12.09
N PRO A 16 -12.41 -11.64 12.83
CA PRO A 16 -11.80 -12.88 12.35
C PRO A 16 -12.39 -13.34 11.01
N ALA A 17 -13.64 -12.96 10.73
CA ALA A 17 -14.33 -13.30 9.49
C ALA A 17 -13.67 -12.66 8.26
N ILE A 18 -13.23 -11.39 8.34
CA ILE A 18 -12.59 -10.75 7.19
C ILE A 18 -11.20 -11.32 6.93
N ASP A 19 -10.46 -11.61 8.00
CA ASP A 19 -9.13 -12.22 7.91
C ASP A 19 -9.17 -13.57 7.19
N GLU A 20 -10.09 -14.45 7.58
CA GLU A 20 -10.27 -15.76 6.92
C GLU A 20 -10.71 -15.64 5.46
N ARG A 21 -11.61 -14.70 5.14
CA ARG A 21 -12.03 -14.45 3.76
C ARG A 21 -10.85 -14.02 2.89
N VAL A 22 -10.03 -13.09 3.37
CA VAL A 22 -8.84 -12.63 2.64
C VAL A 22 -7.79 -13.73 2.50
N LYS A 23 -7.54 -14.52 3.56
CA LYS A 23 -6.64 -15.69 3.48
C LYS A 23 -7.08 -16.69 2.42
N SER A 24 -8.39 -16.96 2.34
CA SER A 24 -8.93 -17.91 1.35
C SER A 24 -8.71 -17.49 -0.10
N CYS A 25 -8.46 -16.20 -0.34
CA CYS A 25 -8.15 -15.66 -1.67
C CYS A 25 -6.66 -15.78 -2.05
N LEU A 26 -5.76 -16.03 -1.09
CA LEU A 26 -4.31 -15.98 -1.30
C LEU A 26 -3.72 -17.39 -1.34
N ASP A 27 -3.14 -17.77 -2.47
CA ASP A 27 -2.54 -19.09 -2.62
C ASP A 27 -1.09 -19.10 -2.09
N SER A 28 -0.85 -19.73 -0.94
CA SER A 28 0.51 -19.86 -0.39
C SER A 28 1.56 -20.44 -1.36
N GLN A 29 1.12 -21.24 -2.35
CA GLN A 29 1.95 -21.92 -3.34
C GLN A 29 1.97 -21.22 -4.71
N ALA A 30 1.36 -20.03 -4.83
CA ALA A 30 1.33 -19.29 -6.09
C ALA A 30 2.74 -19.20 -6.72
N THR A 31 2.87 -19.71 -7.94
CA THR A 31 4.10 -19.60 -8.73
C THR A 31 4.28 -18.15 -9.16
N LEU A 32 5.34 -17.53 -8.66
CA LEU A 32 5.74 -16.19 -9.09
C LEU A 32 6.24 -16.25 -10.55
N PRO A 33 5.99 -15.21 -11.36
CA PRO A 33 6.44 -15.18 -12.74
C PRO A 33 7.96 -15.41 -12.83
N PRO A 34 8.44 -16.24 -13.78
CA PRO A 34 9.85 -16.62 -13.87
C PRO A 34 10.75 -15.46 -14.29
N THR A 35 10.19 -14.48 -15.02
CA THR A 35 10.90 -13.25 -15.39
C THR A 35 10.48 -12.15 -14.44
N PRO A 36 11.38 -11.68 -13.55
CA PRO A 36 11.06 -10.50 -12.76
C PRO A 36 10.93 -9.30 -13.69
N VAL A 37 9.75 -8.70 -13.72
CA VAL A 37 9.61 -7.33 -14.25
C VAL A 37 9.67 -6.42 -13.04
N THR A 38 10.88 -6.27 -12.50
CA THR A 38 11.17 -5.27 -11.48
C THR A 38 11.65 -4.02 -12.20
N SER A 39 10.83 -2.98 -12.24
CA SER A 39 11.31 -1.67 -12.65
C SER A 39 11.77 -0.93 -11.40
N LEU A 40 13.09 -0.82 -11.28
CA LEU A 40 13.74 0.11 -10.36
C LEU A 40 13.57 1.50 -10.99
N LEU A 41 12.58 2.26 -10.53
CA LEU A 41 12.28 3.57 -11.10
C LEU A 41 13.18 4.61 -10.46
N THR A 42 14.37 4.76 -11.06
CA THR A 42 15.32 5.89 -11.16
C THR A 42 15.57 6.84 -9.98
N THR A 43 15.01 6.67 -8.79
CA THR A 43 15.14 7.65 -7.70
C THR A 43 15.44 7.08 -6.33
N SER A 44 15.92 5.83 -6.19
CA SER A 44 16.26 5.20 -4.88
C SER A 44 15.12 5.06 -3.85
N HIS A 45 13.90 5.51 -4.14
CA HIS A 45 12.79 5.54 -3.17
C HIS A 45 11.57 4.71 -3.58
N VAL A 46 11.51 4.22 -4.83
CA VAL A 46 10.33 3.54 -5.39
C VAL A 46 10.74 2.31 -6.19
N VAL A 47 10.06 1.19 -5.96
CA VAL A 47 10.26 -0.07 -6.69
C VAL A 47 8.91 -0.68 -7.06
N THR A 48 8.80 -1.25 -8.26
CA THR A 48 7.64 -2.07 -8.61
C THR A 48 8.03 -3.49 -8.97
N ILE A 49 7.11 -4.44 -8.74
CA ILE A 49 7.25 -5.83 -9.17
C ILE A 49 5.91 -6.26 -9.80
N ALA A 50 5.93 -6.54 -11.10
CA ALA A 50 4.71 -6.94 -11.79
C ALA A 50 4.27 -8.37 -11.41
N LYS A 51 2.96 -8.64 -11.49
CA LYS A 51 2.37 -9.99 -11.31
C LYS A 51 2.78 -10.68 -10.00
N PHE A 52 2.92 -9.90 -8.92
CA PHE A 52 3.16 -10.39 -7.57
C PHE A 52 1.92 -11.11 -7.00
N PHE A 53 0.73 -10.56 -7.25
CA PHE A 53 -0.54 -11.26 -7.11
C PHE A 53 -1.02 -11.77 -8.46
N THR A 54 -1.66 -12.94 -8.46
CA THR A 54 -2.30 -13.47 -9.67
C THR A 54 -3.62 -12.75 -9.93
N ARG A 55 -4.10 -12.78 -11.17
CA ARG A 55 -5.41 -12.24 -11.54
C ARG A 55 -6.55 -12.82 -10.69
N GLN A 56 -6.48 -14.11 -10.33
CA GLN A 56 -7.50 -14.74 -9.51
C GLN A 56 -7.53 -14.14 -8.10
N GLU A 57 -6.37 -13.96 -7.48
CA GLU A 57 -6.24 -13.36 -6.14
C GLU A 57 -6.78 -11.93 -6.15
N CYS A 58 -6.35 -11.15 -7.15
CA CYS A 58 -6.82 -9.79 -7.39
C CYS A 58 -8.34 -9.69 -7.48
N ALA A 59 -8.97 -10.52 -8.32
CA ALA A 59 -10.42 -10.52 -8.51
C ALA A 59 -11.18 -10.96 -7.25
N GLN A 60 -10.70 -12.01 -6.56
CA GLN A 60 -11.33 -12.50 -5.33
C GLN A 60 -11.23 -11.46 -4.20
N LEU A 61 -10.08 -10.79 -4.06
CA LEU A 61 -9.90 -9.73 -3.07
C LEU A 61 -10.78 -8.52 -3.35
N ALA A 62 -10.91 -8.10 -4.62
CA ALA A 62 -11.85 -7.04 -5.00
C ALA A 62 -13.30 -7.40 -4.61
N GLN A 63 -13.72 -8.65 -4.87
CA GLN A 63 -15.03 -9.15 -4.45
C GLN A 63 -15.20 -9.16 -2.92
N VAL A 64 -14.16 -9.53 -2.17
CA VAL A 64 -14.18 -9.46 -0.71
C VAL A 64 -14.38 -8.03 -0.24
N ILE A 65 -13.68 -7.06 -0.83
CA ILE A 65 -13.82 -5.63 -0.50
C ILE A 65 -15.26 -5.18 -0.76
N ASP A 66 -15.83 -5.48 -1.93
CA ASP A 66 -17.18 -5.01 -2.31
C ASP A 66 -18.29 -5.57 -1.43
N SER A 67 -18.09 -6.75 -0.84
CA SER A 67 -19.08 -7.45 -0.02
C SER A 67 -18.75 -7.45 1.47
N ALA A 68 -17.70 -6.72 1.90
CA ALA A 68 -17.35 -6.61 3.31
C ALA A 68 -18.32 -5.67 4.03
N PRO A 69 -19.11 -6.14 5.02
CA PRO A 69 -19.99 -5.26 5.80
C PRO A 69 -19.20 -4.25 6.65
N GLU A 70 -17.92 -4.53 6.94
CA GLU A 70 -17.02 -3.64 7.69
C GLU A 70 -16.37 -2.55 6.81
N LEU A 71 -16.62 -2.55 5.49
CA LEU A 71 -16.09 -1.53 4.59
C LEU A 71 -16.66 -0.16 4.97
N SER A 72 -15.78 0.81 5.22
CA SER A 72 -16.17 2.15 5.67
C SER A 72 -15.60 3.23 4.76
N THR A 73 -16.42 4.24 4.43
CA THR A 73 -15.96 5.40 3.66
C THR A 73 -15.27 6.40 4.59
N THR A 74 -13.99 6.65 4.33
CA THR A 74 -13.24 7.76 4.92
C THR A 74 -13.39 9.00 4.02
N LYS A 75 -13.95 10.09 4.56
CA LYS A 75 -14.05 11.39 3.86
C LYS A 75 -13.51 12.51 4.75
N GLN A 76 -12.22 12.77 4.62
CA GLN A 76 -11.46 13.76 5.36
C GLN A 76 -11.15 14.97 4.47
N LYS A 77 -11.54 16.17 4.93
CA LYS A 77 -11.13 17.42 4.27
C LYS A 77 -9.68 17.74 4.63
N ARG A 78 -8.98 18.46 3.74
CA ARG A 78 -7.64 18.99 4.04
C ARG A 78 -7.72 19.97 5.21
N THR A 79 -6.83 19.82 6.17
CA THR A 79 -6.57 20.74 7.29
C THR A 79 -5.06 20.97 7.39
N ALA A 80 -4.62 21.72 8.40
CA ALA A 80 -3.19 21.87 8.69
C ALA A 80 -2.51 20.54 9.12
N GLU A 81 -3.27 19.60 9.66
CA GLU A 81 -2.76 18.32 10.18
C GLU A 81 -3.01 17.14 9.22
N TYR A 82 -4.02 17.24 8.35
CA TYR A 82 -4.46 16.12 7.51
C TYR A 82 -4.59 16.55 6.06
N THR A 83 -4.10 15.73 5.14
CA THR A 83 -4.39 15.91 3.71
C THR A 83 -5.84 15.53 3.38
N TYR A 84 -6.29 15.89 2.18
CA TYR A 84 -7.59 15.43 1.69
C TYR A 84 -7.58 13.92 1.47
N ARG A 85 -8.60 13.22 1.96
CA ARG A 85 -8.77 11.78 1.71
C ARG A 85 -10.24 11.46 1.48
N HIS A 86 -10.52 10.77 0.40
CA HIS A 86 -11.84 10.23 0.09
C HIS A 86 -11.66 8.84 -0.50
N ASN A 87 -11.93 7.80 0.29
CA ASN A 87 -11.82 6.42 -0.13
C ASN A 87 -12.60 5.49 0.81
N ASP A 88 -12.97 4.31 0.33
CA ASP A 88 -13.41 3.23 1.19
C ASP A 88 -12.21 2.48 1.75
N ARG A 89 -12.31 2.05 3.00
CA ARG A 89 -11.26 1.38 3.74
C ARG A 89 -11.81 0.27 4.63
N LEU A 90 -11.10 -0.84 4.60
CA LEU A 90 -11.18 -1.95 5.53
C LEU A 90 -9.80 -2.14 6.16
N GLN A 91 -9.75 -2.43 7.46
CA GLN A 91 -8.49 -2.63 8.18
C GLN A 91 -8.63 -3.69 9.26
N PHE A 92 -7.69 -4.62 9.30
CA PHE A 92 -7.63 -5.71 10.28
C PHE A 92 -6.19 -6.18 10.47
N GLU A 93 -5.91 -6.89 11.56
CA GLU A 93 -4.60 -7.51 11.77
C GLU A 93 -4.58 -8.97 11.29
N SER A 94 -3.53 -9.36 10.57
CA SER A 94 -3.32 -10.73 10.12
C SER A 94 -1.83 -11.10 10.03
N PRO A 95 -1.27 -11.71 11.08
CA PRO A 95 0.10 -12.24 11.05
C PRO A 95 0.33 -13.30 9.97
N SER A 96 -0.69 -14.10 9.65
CA SER A 96 -0.60 -15.13 8.60
C SER A 96 -0.49 -14.54 7.20
N ILE A 97 -1.27 -13.49 6.88
CA ILE A 97 -1.16 -12.83 5.58
C ILE A 97 0.20 -12.13 5.48
N ALA A 98 0.62 -11.43 6.54
CA ALA A 98 1.96 -10.82 6.58
C ALA A 98 3.08 -11.84 6.34
N SER A 99 3.00 -13.01 6.98
CA SER A 99 3.96 -14.10 6.78
C SER A 99 3.97 -14.63 5.35
N LEU A 100 2.80 -14.72 4.70
CA LEU A 100 2.67 -15.13 3.31
C LEU A 100 3.31 -14.12 2.36
N ILE A 101 3.03 -12.81 2.54
CA ILE A 101 3.65 -11.74 1.73
C ILE A 101 5.17 -11.75 1.91
N CYS A 102 5.64 -11.86 3.15
CA CYS A 102 7.05 -11.95 3.49
C CYS A 102 7.71 -13.15 2.78
N SER A 103 7.08 -14.32 2.83
CA SER A 103 7.56 -15.54 2.19
C SER A 103 7.59 -15.43 0.66
N ARG A 104 6.60 -14.77 0.04
CA ARG A 104 6.59 -14.51 -1.41
C ARG A 104 7.70 -13.55 -1.82
N LEU A 105 7.89 -12.46 -1.09
CA LEU A 105 8.98 -11.51 -1.34
C LEU A 105 10.33 -12.21 -1.25
N LYS A 106 10.55 -13.03 -0.21
CA LYS A 106 11.81 -13.78 -0.01
C LYS A 106 12.09 -14.83 -1.10
N ARG A 107 11.05 -15.36 -1.75
CA ARG A 107 11.16 -16.32 -2.86
C ARG A 107 11.16 -15.69 -4.25
N HIS A 108 10.89 -14.38 -4.34
CA HIS A 108 10.80 -13.71 -5.62
C HIS A 108 12.18 -13.67 -6.31
N PRO A 109 12.28 -13.93 -7.63
CA PRO A 109 13.57 -13.95 -8.32
C PRO A 109 14.41 -12.67 -8.16
N SER A 110 13.78 -11.50 -8.07
CA SER A 110 14.45 -10.21 -7.82
C SER A 110 14.66 -9.86 -6.35
N VAL A 111 14.49 -10.80 -5.42
CA VAL A 111 14.70 -10.50 -3.99
C VAL A 111 16.11 -9.98 -3.72
N SER A 112 17.13 -10.50 -4.39
CA SER A 112 18.51 -10.02 -4.21
C SER A 112 18.67 -8.56 -4.61
N ASP A 113 18.15 -8.18 -5.79
CA ASP A 113 18.18 -6.79 -6.26
C ASP A 113 17.42 -5.85 -5.31
N LEU A 114 16.27 -6.30 -4.81
CA LEU A 114 15.47 -5.57 -3.83
C LEU A 114 16.23 -5.36 -2.52
N LEU A 115 16.90 -6.41 -2.02
CA LEU A 115 17.68 -6.37 -0.78
C LEU A 115 18.89 -5.45 -0.89
N GLU A 116 19.61 -5.53 -2.01
CA GLU A 116 20.73 -4.63 -2.30
C GLU A 116 20.27 -3.17 -2.37
N PHE A 117 19.16 -2.92 -3.07
CA PHE A 117 18.56 -1.60 -3.17
C PHE A 117 18.11 -1.05 -1.80
N MET A 118 17.48 -1.90 -0.97
CA MET A 118 17.06 -1.56 0.39
C MET A 118 18.21 -1.50 1.40
N LYS A 119 19.43 -1.89 1.00
CA LYS A 119 20.62 -1.99 1.87
C LYS A 119 20.36 -2.84 3.12
N THR A 120 19.72 -3.99 2.94
CA THR A 120 19.27 -4.88 4.02
C THR A 120 19.46 -6.34 3.67
N THR A 121 19.25 -7.25 4.63
CA THR A 121 19.35 -8.71 4.41
C THR A 121 17.96 -9.37 4.46
N SER A 122 17.84 -10.55 3.86
CA SER A 122 16.56 -11.29 3.83
C SER A 122 16.08 -11.69 5.23
N THR A 123 16.97 -11.80 6.22
CA THR A 123 16.62 -12.10 7.60
C THR A 123 15.97 -10.91 8.31
N ASP A 124 16.25 -9.69 7.85
CA ASP A 124 15.75 -8.47 8.48
C ASP A 124 14.32 -8.13 8.03
N ILE A 125 13.96 -8.49 6.79
CA ILE A 125 12.62 -8.24 6.25
C ILE A 125 11.55 -8.95 7.09
N ASP A 126 10.66 -8.12 7.63
CA ASP A 126 9.35 -8.48 8.16
C ASP A 126 8.22 -7.76 7.41
N VAL A 127 6.98 -8.17 7.66
CA VAL A 127 5.79 -7.49 7.13
C VAL A 127 4.86 -7.14 8.29
N ASN A 128 4.35 -5.91 8.30
CA ASN A 128 3.41 -5.45 9.31
C ASN A 128 2.11 -6.27 9.24
N PRO A 129 1.62 -6.86 10.36
CA PRO A 129 0.35 -7.58 10.35
C PRO A 129 -0.86 -6.66 10.11
N ASN A 130 -0.72 -5.34 10.17
CA ASN A 130 -1.78 -4.39 9.88
C ASN A 130 -2.11 -4.35 8.37
N ILE A 131 -3.12 -5.12 7.98
CA ILE A 131 -3.59 -5.21 6.59
C ILE A 131 -4.70 -4.19 6.36
N ARG A 132 -4.60 -3.46 5.25
CA ARG A 132 -5.60 -2.48 4.82
C ARG A 132 -6.02 -2.78 3.40
N LEU A 133 -7.31 -2.80 3.15
CA LEU A 133 -7.86 -2.88 1.79
C LEU A 133 -8.58 -1.58 1.48
N TYR A 134 -8.40 -1.08 0.27
CA TYR A 134 -9.02 0.17 -0.17
C TYR A 134 -9.83 -0.02 -1.44
N ARG A 135 -10.91 0.74 -1.54
CA ARG A 135 -11.67 0.94 -2.78
C ARG A 135 -11.83 2.44 -3.05
N TYR A 136 -11.60 2.85 -4.29
CA TYR A 136 -11.81 4.22 -4.75
C TYR A 136 -12.77 4.20 -5.92
N LEU A 137 -13.95 4.78 -5.71
CA LEU A 137 -14.96 5.03 -6.75
C LEU A 137 -14.56 6.27 -7.57
N PRO A 138 -15.24 6.57 -8.69
CA PRO A 138 -15.01 7.82 -9.40
C PRO A 138 -15.09 9.05 -8.47
N SER A 139 -14.19 10.01 -8.68
CA SER A 139 -13.96 11.20 -7.85
C SER A 139 -13.31 10.96 -6.46
N MET A 140 -12.98 9.72 -6.11
CA MET A 140 -12.24 9.40 -4.89
C MET A 140 -10.74 9.55 -5.13
N GLN A 141 -10.02 10.05 -4.11
CA GLN A 141 -8.58 10.30 -4.15
C GLN A 141 -7.99 10.37 -2.74
N PHE A 142 -6.68 10.30 -2.65
CA PHE A 142 -5.94 10.59 -1.44
C PHE A 142 -4.83 11.59 -1.77
N GLY A 143 -5.03 12.84 -1.39
CA GLY A 143 -4.18 13.96 -1.81
C GLY A 143 -2.74 13.86 -1.29
N PRO A 144 -1.86 14.79 -1.68
CA PRO A 144 -0.45 14.75 -1.36
C PRO A 144 -0.18 14.61 0.15
N HIS A 145 0.66 13.66 0.53
CA HIS A 145 1.06 13.37 1.91
C HIS A 145 2.42 12.66 1.98
N TYR A 146 2.90 12.53 3.21
CA TYR A 146 3.99 11.64 3.59
C TYR A 146 3.40 10.55 4.49
N ASP A 147 3.88 9.34 4.33
CA ASP A 147 3.56 8.25 5.25
C ASP A 147 4.59 8.24 6.39
N GLU A 148 4.14 7.99 7.62
CA GLU A 148 5.00 7.98 8.81
C GLU A 148 5.44 6.56 9.17
N SER A 149 6.67 6.45 9.69
CA SER A 149 7.15 5.20 10.29
C SER A 149 6.45 4.90 11.61
N THR A 150 6.04 3.65 11.78
CA THR A 150 5.44 3.13 13.01
C THR A 150 6.29 1.99 13.58
N GLN A 151 6.34 1.88 14.90
CA GLN A 151 6.94 0.72 15.57
C GLN A 151 5.92 -0.41 15.65
N THR A 152 6.32 -1.61 15.27
CA THR A 152 5.53 -2.83 15.45
C THR A 152 5.70 -3.38 16.86
N SER A 153 4.79 -4.26 17.27
CA SER A 153 4.79 -4.87 18.62
C SER A 153 6.06 -5.67 18.94
N ASN A 154 6.77 -6.15 17.92
CA ASN A 154 8.06 -6.85 18.04
C ASN A 154 9.28 -5.90 18.05
N GLY A 155 9.08 -4.58 18.13
CA GLY A 155 10.15 -3.59 18.22
C GLY A 155 10.80 -3.20 16.88
N LYS A 156 10.36 -3.78 15.77
CA LYS A 156 10.77 -3.35 14.42
C LYS A 156 10.11 -2.04 14.02
N THR A 157 10.68 -1.36 13.03
CA THR A 157 10.13 -0.11 12.48
C THR A 157 9.70 -0.32 11.03
N THR A 158 8.49 0.09 10.67
CA THR A 158 8.05 0.09 9.28
C THR A 158 8.89 1.09 8.48
N ARG A 159 9.45 0.72 7.32
CA ARG A 159 10.25 1.65 6.48
C ARG A 159 9.76 1.77 5.03
N TRP A 160 9.04 0.77 4.54
CA TRP A 160 8.50 0.77 3.19
C TRP A 160 7.00 0.55 3.23
N THR A 161 6.24 1.40 2.56
CA THR A 161 4.85 1.11 2.25
C THR A 161 4.79 0.06 1.15
N VAL A 162 3.92 -0.93 1.34
CA VAL A 162 3.61 -1.98 0.36
C VAL A 162 2.21 -1.73 -0.19
N LEU A 163 2.09 -1.32 -1.45
CA LEU A 163 0.81 -1.28 -2.17
C LEU A 163 0.77 -2.41 -3.17
N ILE A 164 -0.37 -3.10 -3.31
CA ILE A 164 -0.60 -4.06 -4.39
C ILE A 164 -1.88 -3.63 -5.12
N TYR A 165 -1.76 -3.37 -6.42
CA TYR A 165 -2.90 -3.03 -7.26
C TYR A 165 -3.72 -4.28 -7.56
N LEU A 166 -4.99 -4.29 -7.15
CA LEU A 166 -5.87 -5.45 -7.32
C LEU A 166 -6.63 -5.42 -8.65
N ASN A 167 -6.48 -4.36 -9.44
CA ASN A 167 -6.99 -4.29 -10.80
C ASN A 167 -6.20 -3.24 -11.60
N SER A 168 -6.34 -3.28 -12.92
CA SER A 168 -5.83 -2.23 -13.80
C SER A 168 -6.88 -1.14 -14.02
N LEU A 169 -6.42 0.09 -14.21
CA LEU A 169 -7.26 1.20 -14.68
C LEU A 169 -6.69 1.77 -15.97
N GLU A 170 -7.57 2.17 -16.89
CA GLU A 170 -7.15 2.81 -18.14
C GLU A 170 -6.72 4.27 -17.93
N ARG A 171 -7.38 5.00 -17.01
CA ARG A 171 -7.10 6.42 -16.71
C ARG A 171 -7.44 6.76 -15.25
N GLY A 172 -6.60 7.59 -14.63
CA GLY A 172 -6.81 8.05 -13.26
C GLY A 172 -6.39 6.99 -12.22
N GLY A 173 -6.35 7.41 -10.95
CA GLY A 173 -5.99 6.53 -9.86
C GLY A 173 -4.50 6.17 -9.80
N GLU A 174 -3.62 6.88 -10.49
CA GLU A 174 -2.17 6.72 -10.40
C GLU A 174 -1.68 6.94 -8.95
N THR A 175 -0.55 6.35 -8.60
CA THR A 175 0.23 6.79 -7.43
C THR A 175 1.31 7.74 -7.95
N ASN A 176 1.14 9.03 -7.67
CA ASN A 176 2.08 10.07 -8.12
C ASN A 176 3.08 10.38 -7.00
N PHE A 177 4.34 10.57 -7.37
CA PHE A 177 5.43 10.98 -6.49
C PHE A 177 5.98 12.31 -6.98
N PHE A 178 6.31 13.22 -6.07
CA PHE A 178 6.73 14.58 -6.38
C PHE A 178 8.11 14.90 -5.80
N LEU A 179 8.90 15.67 -6.55
CA LEU A 179 10.14 16.29 -6.07
C LEU A 179 9.87 17.72 -5.60
N ASN A 180 10.61 18.15 -4.58
CA ASN A 180 10.66 19.53 -4.08
C ASN A 180 9.29 20.14 -3.73
N GLY A 181 8.27 19.30 -3.57
CA GLY A 181 6.95 19.68 -3.10
C GLY A 181 6.88 19.60 -1.59
N ASP A 182 6.09 20.48 -1.00
CA ASP A 182 5.49 20.24 0.32
C ASP A 182 3.97 20.12 0.11
N ALA A 183 3.24 19.58 1.10
CA ALA A 183 1.79 19.36 0.99
C ALA A 183 0.95 20.65 0.80
N THR A 184 1.58 21.82 0.87
CA THR A 184 0.99 23.15 0.73
C THR A 184 1.49 23.92 -0.50
N ASN A 185 2.53 23.46 -1.18
CA ASN A 185 3.25 24.20 -2.21
C ASN A 185 3.00 23.62 -3.61
N THR A 186 2.46 24.47 -4.49
CA THR A 186 2.06 24.15 -5.86
C THR A 186 3.22 24.06 -6.86
N SER A 187 4.47 24.24 -6.41
CA SER A 187 5.67 24.09 -7.26
C SER A 187 6.21 22.65 -7.32
N ALA A 188 5.50 21.70 -6.69
CA ALA A 188 5.84 20.28 -6.71
C ALA A 188 5.90 19.75 -8.16
N GLN A 189 7.08 19.30 -8.58
CA GLN A 189 7.26 18.68 -9.88
C GLN A 189 6.90 17.20 -9.80
N ASN A 190 5.99 16.72 -10.65
CA ASN A 190 5.71 15.30 -10.76
C ASN A 190 6.99 14.58 -11.24
N LEU A 191 7.51 13.71 -10.37
CA LEU A 191 8.72 12.93 -10.59
C LEU A 191 8.39 11.60 -11.27
N LEU A 192 7.33 10.95 -10.80
CA LEU A 192 6.97 9.60 -11.21
C LEU A 192 5.48 9.38 -11.00
N SER A 193 4.80 8.88 -12.03
CA SER A 193 3.43 8.37 -11.94
C SER A 193 3.44 6.87 -12.15
N VAL A 194 2.96 6.11 -11.16
CA VAL A 194 2.80 4.66 -11.25
C VAL A 194 1.32 4.35 -11.51
N PRO A 195 0.95 3.84 -12.70
CA PRO A 195 -0.43 3.49 -13.00
C PRO A 195 -0.87 2.21 -12.26
N PRO A 196 -2.16 2.07 -11.91
CA PRO A 196 -2.68 0.81 -11.41
C PRO A 196 -2.58 -0.27 -12.47
N VAL A 197 -1.74 -1.27 -12.23
CA VAL A 197 -1.61 -2.46 -13.07
C VAL A 197 -1.84 -3.69 -12.22
N GLU A 198 -2.88 -4.46 -12.54
CA GLU A 198 -3.30 -5.66 -11.81
C GLU A 198 -2.12 -6.55 -11.41
N GLY A 199 -2.09 -6.92 -10.12
CA GLY A 199 -1.09 -7.80 -9.54
C GLY A 199 0.25 -7.14 -9.26
N THR A 200 0.45 -5.87 -9.60
CA THR A 200 1.71 -5.18 -9.38
C THR A 200 1.83 -4.72 -7.92
N ILE A 201 2.95 -5.05 -7.28
CA ILE A 201 3.36 -4.42 -6.03
C ILE A 201 4.12 -3.13 -6.33
N LEU A 202 3.84 -2.10 -5.55
CA LEU A 202 4.56 -0.83 -5.49
C LEU A 202 5.09 -0.68 -4.06
N LEU A 203 6.41 -0.67 -3.95
CA LEU A 203 7.14 -0.40 -2.72
C LEU A 203 7.65 1.04 -2.79
N HIS A 204 7.41 1.82 -1.74
CA HIS A 204 8.07 3.12 -1.61
C HIS A 204 8.46 3.41 -0.16
N LEU A 205 9.54 4.18 0.01
CA LEU A 205 9.98 4.62 1.33
C LEU A 205 8.92 5.50 1.99
N HIS A 206 8.82 5.35 3.30
CA HIS A 206 8.07 6.26 4.16
C HIS A 206 8.91 6.68 5.39
N GLY A 207 8.43 7.61 6.21
CA GLY A 207 9.22 8.25 7.26
C GLY A 207 10.13 9.37 6.70
N ASP A 208 11.36 9.46 7.20
CA ASP A 208 12.29 10.56 6.87
C ASP A 208 12.69 10.60 5.40
N ASP A 209 12.70 9.43 4.74
CA ASP A 209 13.00 9.28 3.32
C ASP A 209 11.72 9.25 2.45
N CYS A 210 10.56 9.61 3.00
CA CYS A 210 9.30 9.58 2.25
C CYS A 210 9.28 10.67 1.18
N LEU A 211 9.09 10.29 -0.08
CA LEU A 211 8.71 11.24 -1.12
C LEU A 211 7.27 11.71 -0.90
N LEU A 212 7.00 12.99 -1.19
CA LEU A 212 5.64 13.48 -1.24
C LEU A 212 4.89 12.69 -2.32
N HIS A 213 3.75 12.10 -1.95
CA HIS A 213 3.00 11.27 -2.88
C HIS A 213 1.50 11.35 -2.65
N GLU A 214 0.74 10.94 -3.65
CA GLU A 214 -0.72 10.91 -3.61
C GLU A 214 -1.27 9.66 -4.30
N GLY A 215 -2.52 9.32 -3.99
CA GLY A 215 -3.36 8.52 -4.86
C GLY A 215 -4.25 9.46 -5.67
N ALA A 216 -3.94 9.62 -6.96
CA ALA A 216 -4.65 10.50 -7.87
C ALA A 216 -6.15 10.15 -7.95
N GLU A 217 -6.94 11.11 -8.41
CA GLU A 217 -8.36 10.92 -8.61
C GLU A 217 -8.66 9.77 -9.57
N VAL A 218 -9.54 8.87 -9.15
CA VAL A 218 -10.13 7.88 -10.05
C VAL A 218 -11.15 8.60 -10.93
N THR A 219 -10.88 8.68 -12.22
CA THR A 219 -11.75 9.38 -13.18
C THR A 219 -12.75 8.43 -13.85
N ALA A 220 -12.42 7.15 -13.96
CA ALA A 220 -13.28 6.11 -14.49
C ALA A 220 -12.99 4.74 -13.84
N GLY A 221 -14.01 3.89 -13.75
CA GLY A 221 -13.90 2.58 -13.12
C GLY A 221 -13.81 2.65 -11.60
N VAL A 222 -13.28 1.58 -10.99
CA VAL A 222 -13.08 1.47 -9.54
C VAL A 222 -11.67 0.97 -9.28
N LYS A 223 -10.90 1.65 -8.41
CA LYS A 223 -9.55 1.22 -8.02
C LYS A 223 -9.62 0.39 -6.74
N TYR A 224 -8.95 -0.75 -6.73
CA TYR A 224 -8.79 -1.57 -5.53
C TYR A 224 -7.31 -1.71 -5.16
N LEU A 225 -7.00 -1.58 -3.87
CA LEU A 225 -5.63 -1.69 -3.34
C LEU A 225 -5.60 -2.60 -2.12
N PHE A 226 -4.56 -3.40 -2.03
CA PHE A 226 -4.10 -4.00 -0.79
C PHE A 226 -2.91 -3.19 -0.26
N ARG A 227 -2.86 -2.94 1.04
CA ARG A 227 -1.74 -2.28 1.71
C ARG A 227 -1.28 -3.01 2.97
N THR A 228 0.04 -3.08 3.11
CA THR A 228 0.77 -3.34 4.36
C THR A 228 2.07 -2.52 4.32
N ASP A 229 3.02 -2.79 5.21
CA ASP A 229 4.30 -2.08 5.31
C ASP A 229 5.42 -3.12 5.61
N LEU A 230 6.63 -2.93 5.07
CA LEU A 230 7.80 -3.75 5.43
C LEU A 230 8.46 -3.19 6.69
N CYS A 231 8.85 -4.07 7.61
CA CYS A 231 9.47 -3.71 8.88
C CYS A 231 10.88 -4.28 9.02
N PHE A 232 11.74 -3.54 9.71
CA PHE A 232 13.16 -3.84 9.94
C PHE A 232 13.52 -3.62 11.40
#